data_AF-A0A9E4UZH0-F1
#
_entry.id   AF-A0A9E4UZH0-F1
#
_cell.length_a   1.000
_cell.length_b   1.000
_cell.length_c   1.000
_cell.angle_alpha   90.00
_cell.angle_beta   90.00
_cell.angle_gamma   90.00
#
_symmetry.space_group_name_H-M   'P 1'
#
loop_
_entity.id
_entity.type
_entity.pdbx_description
1 polymer ?
#
loop_
_entity_poly.entity_id
_entity_poly.type
_entity_poly.pdbx_seq_one_letter_code
_entity_poly.pdbx_strand_id
1 'polypeptide(L)' 'PAKRREINKEMETFLFSQQDNHWITLGWGILQWLIGEDIRGFNAPETVQTHFKHEDLWLDR' A
#
# COMPACT_ATOMS: atom_id res chain seq x y z
N PRO A 1 18.62 13.71 -8.40
CA PRO A 1 18.50 12.30 -7.92
C PRO A 1 19.17 12.06 -6.56
N ALA A 2 20.47 12.39 -6.40
CA ALA A 2 21.21 12.20 -5.14
C ALA A 2 20.64 13.04 -3.98
N LYS A 3 20.46 14.35 -4.21
CA LYS A 3 19.90 15.28 -3.21
C LYS A 3 18.50 14.89 -2.70
N ARG A 4 17.65 14.30 -3.57
CA ARG A 4 16.32 13.79 -3.17
C ARG A 4 16.43 12.58 -2.23
N ARG A 5 17.40 11.70 -2.44
CA ARG A 5 17.61 10.53 -1.57
C ARG A 5 18.09 10.95 -0.18
N GLU A 6 18.95 11.95 -0.12
CA GLU A 6 19.47 12.51 1.13
C GLU A 6 18.35 13.12 1.98
N ILE A 7 17.51 13.97 1.36
CA ILE A 7 16.32 14.56 2.01
C ILE A 7 15.37 13.48 2.53
N ASN A 8 15.06 12.45 1.72
CA ASN A 8 14.17 11.38 2.13
C ASN A 8 14.72 10.58 3.33
N LYS A 9 16.04 10.39 3.39
CA LYS A 9 16.70 9.65 4.47
C LYS A 9 16.72 10.46 5.78
N GLU A 10 16.90 11.77 5.68
CA GLU A 10 16.80 12.68 6.83
C GLU A 10 15.36 12.71 7.38
N MET A 11 14.36 12.78 6.49
CA MET A 11 12.95 12.72 6.85
C MET A 11 12.59 11.37 7.50
N GLU A 12 13.02 10.25 6.93
CA GLU A 12 12.87 8.92 7.53
C GLU A 12 13.47 8.87 8.95
N THR A 13 14.69 9.39 9.12
CA THR A 13 15.37 9.41 10.42
C THR A 13 14.60 10.25 11.44
N PHE A 14 14.15 11.45 11.05
CA PHE A 14 13.33 12.31 11.90
C PHE A 14 12.05 11.59 12.33
N LEU A 15 11.36 10.99 11.36
CA LEU A 15 10.12 10.27 11.54
C LEU A 15 10.26 9.08 12.51
N PHE A 16 11.30 8.25 12.37
CA PHE A 16 11.47 7.07 13.21
C PHE A 16 12.25 7.30 14.52
N SER A 17 12.73 8.53 14.77
CA SER A 17 13.50 8.87 15.98
C SER A 17 12.69 8.83 17.29
N GLN A 18 11.35 8.76 17.22
CA GLN A 18 10.41 8.82 18.35
C GLN A 18 10.55 10.05 19.28
N GLN A 19 11.40 11.03 18.93
CA GLN A 19 11.57 12.27 19.70
C GLN A 19 10.34 13.19 19.59
N ASP A 20 9.52 13.00 18.55
CA ASP A 20 8.27 13.70 18.33
C ASP A 20 7.18 12.70 17.90
N ASN A 21 6.59 12.03 18.89
CA ASN A 21 5.71 10.86 18.71
C ASN A 21 4.26 11.26 18.36
N HIS A 22 4.07 12.24 17.48
CA HIS A 22 2.75 12.73 17.05
C HIS A 22 1.96 11.72 16.18
N TRP A 23 2.55 10.56 15.89
CA TRP A 23 1.99 9.57 14.96
C TRP A 23 2.55 8.19 15.30
N ILE A 24 1.65 7.22 15.49
CA ILE A 24 2.00 5.80 15.57
C ILE A 24 2.13 5.33 14.12
N THR A 25 3.34 4.94 13.70
CA THR A 25 3.46 4.16 12.46
C THR A 25 2.84 2.79 12.71
N LEU A 26 1.55 2.64 12.40
CA LEU A 26 1.00 1.35 12.06
C LEU A 26 1.77 0.95 10.79
N GLY A 27 2.68 -0.03 10.92
CA GLY A 27 3.49 -0.49 9.78
C GLY A 27 2.62 -0.70 8.56
N TRP A 28 3.18 -0.47 7.36
CA TRP A 28 2.51 -0.74 6.09
C TRP A 28 1.88 -2.14 6.18
N GLY A 29 0.56 -2.18 6.36
CA GLY A 29 -0.13 -3.42 6.65
C GLY A 29 0.12 -4.40 5.50
N ILE A 30 0.41 -5.65 5.83
CA ILE A 30 0.32 -6.70 4.81
C ILE A 30 -1.17 -6.83 4.49
N LEU A 31 -1.56 -6.32 3.34
CA LEU A 31 -2.89 -6.55 2.81
C LEU A 31 -2.91 -7.97 2.23
N GLN A 32 -3.86 -8.77 2.69
CA GLN A 32 -4.06 -10.14 2.23
C GLN A 32 -5.44 -10.21 1.58
N TRP A 33 -5.51 -10.86 0.43
CA TRP A 33 -6.77 -11.07 -0.29
C TRP A 33 -7.01 -12.57 -0.40
N LEU A 34 -8.26 -12.98 -0.21
CA LEU A 34 -8.75 -14.33 -0.47
C LEU A 34 -9.72 -14.22 -1.65
N ILE A 35 -9.42 -14.95 -2.73
CA ILE A 35 -10.22 -14.93 -3.96
C ILE A 35 -10.46 -16.34 -4.47
N GLY A 36 -11.66 -16.59 -4.99
CA GLY A 36 -11.98 -17.86 -5.65
C GLY A 36 -11.17 -18.06 -6.93
N GLU A 37 -10.85 -19.31 -7.25
CA GLU A 37 -10.02 -19.66 -8.43
C GLU A 37 -10.69 -19.30 -9.77
N ASP A 38 -12.01 -19.16 -9.77
CA ASP A 38 -12.87 -18.85 -10.92
C ASP A 38 -13.04 -17.35 -11.18
N ILE A 39 -12.62 -16.50 -10.24
CA ILE A 39 -12.76 -15.04 -10.36
C ILE A 39 -11.59 -14.45 -11.14
N ARG A 40 -11.91 -13.63 -12.14
CA ARG A 40 -10.96 -12.88 -12.99
C ARG A 40 -11.13 -11.37 -12.79
N GLY A 41 -10.14 -10.61 -13.26
CA GLY A 41 -10.11 -9.15 -13.16
C GLY A 41 -9.50 -8.60 -11.88
N PHE A 42 -9.09 -9.47 -10.94
CA PHE A 42 -8.49 -9.02 -9.69
C PHE A 42 -7.07 -8.49 -9.88
N ASN A 43 -6.84 -7.26 -9.41
CA ASN A 43 -5.55 -6.59 -9.39
C ASN A 43 -5.27 -6.02 -7.98
N ALA A 44 -4.43 -6.72 -7.22
CA ALA A 44 -4.12 -6.37 -5.83
C ALA A 44 -3.61 -4.92 -5.64
N PRO A 45 -2.63 -4.42 -6.43
CA PRO A 45 -2.22 -3.01 -6.39
C PRO A 45 -3.35 -1.99 -6.57
N GLU A 46 -4.26 -2.22 -7.50
CA GLU A 46 -5.35 -1.28 -7.81
C GLU A 46 -6.38 -1.21 -6.68
N THR A 47 -6.62 -2.31 -5.96
CA THR A 47 -7.59 -2.32 -4.84
C THR A 47 -7.21 -1.38 -3.68
N VAL A 48 -5.93 -1.04 -3.55
CA VAL A 48 -5.43 -0.13 -2.49
C VAL A 48 -5.34 1.31 -2.98
N GLN A 49 -5.09 1.50 -4.28
CA GLN A 49 -4.73 2.80 -4.83
C GLN A 49 -5.87 3.49 -5.58
N THR A 50 -6.85 2.74 -6.11
CA THR A 50 -7.87 3.30 -7.01
C THR A 50 -9.14 2.45 -7.04
N HIS A 51 -10.29 3.03 -6.69
CA HIS A 51 -11.66 2.77 -7.17
C HIS A 51 -12.05 1.37 -7.70
N PHE A 52 -11.47 0.28 -7.20
CA PHE A 52 -11.77 -1.07 -7.62
C PHE A 52 -13.19 -1.45 -7.18
N LYS A 53 -14.04 -1.86 -8.12
CA LYS A 53 -15.44 -2.21 -7.86
C LYS A 53 -15.68 -3.68 -8.14
N HIS A 54 -16.76 -4.21 -7.55
CA HIS A 54 -17.20 -5.57 -7.86
C HIS A 54 -17.57 -5.75 -9.34
N GLU A 55 -17.89 -4.66 -10.04
CA GLU A 55 -18.28 -4.63 -11.46
C GLU A 55 -17.09 -4.93 -12.37
N ASP A 56 -15.86 -4.76 -11.87
CA ASP A 56 -14.61 -5.04 -12.58
C ASP A 56 -14.22 -6.53 -12.49
N LEU A 57 -14.97 -7.34 -11.74
CA LEU A 57 -14.77 -8.77 -11.58
C LEU A 57 -15.73 -9.57 -12.48
N TRP A 58 -15.25 -10.66 -13.05
CA TRP A 58 -16.07 -11.60 -13.81
C TRP A 58 -15.65 -13.05 -13.58
N LEU A 59 -16.50 -13.98 -14.00
CA LEU A 59 -16.24 -15.42 -13.93
C LEU A 59 -15.77 -15.93 -15.29
N ASP A 60 -14.74 -16.76 -15.28
CA ASP A 60 -14.32 -17.55 -16.45
C ASP A 60 -15.18 -18.82 -16.50
N ARG A 61 -16.02 -18.97 -17.53
CA ARG A 61 -16.87 -20.16 -17.73
C ARG A 61 -16.28 -21.08 -18.79
#